data_AF-J9GBI3-F1
#
_entry.id   AF-J9GBI3-F1
#
_cell.length_a   1.000
_cell.length_b   1.000
_cell.length_c   1.000
_cell.angle_alpha   90.00
_cell.angle_beta   90.00
_cell.angle_gamma   90.00
#
_symmetry.space_group_name_H-M   'P 1'
#
loop_
_entity.id
_entity.type
_entity.pdbx_description
1 polymer ?
#
loop_
_entity_poly.entity_id
_entity_poly.type
_entity_poly.pdbx_seq_one_letter_code
_entity_poly.pdbx_strand_id
1 'polypeptide(L)'
;MSRNGQVFLINNRIQNIYEIEALVRREVPDARVAVGHGQMEPEKLEKILLDFVNYEYDVLIATSIVESGIDVPNANTIIINNAQQFGLSDLHQLRGRVGRSNRKAFCYLLSPPLSSLTVEARRRLQAIENFSELGSGIHIAMQDLDIRGAGNMLGAEQSGFIADLGYETYQKILEEAVSELKSDEFSDLYEDDVKNNEREYVRETYIESDLELMFAPTYIPNDSERISLYRELDNMEDEHGIEAFRERLEDRFGKIPQEGDELIRVVGLRHLGKQLGFEKIVLKKGAMSLFLVSDPDSPYYQSATFGKIIRFIQEHPRICDLREKNEKRSLVIKGVPTVKRANEFLRKMLES
;
A
#
# COMPACT_ATOMS: atom_id res chain seq x y z
N MET A 1 -4.00 26.75 -21.77
CA MET A 1 -3.53 28.07 -22.27
C MET A 1 -3.05 29.01 -21.16
N SER A 2 -3.78 29.20 -20.06
CA SER A 2 -3.46 30.15 -18.96
C SER A 2 -2.09 29.98 -18.26
N ARG A 3 -1.40 28.84 -18.47
CA ARG A 3 -0.09 28.53 -17.87
C ARG A 3 1.08 28.55 -18.85
N ASN A 4 0.85 29.00 -20.08
CA ASN A 4 1.83 29.06 -21.16
C ASN A 4 2.62 27.74 -21.31
N GLY A 5 1.89 26.63 -21.38
CA GLY A 5 2.45 25.28 -21.50
C GLY A 5 1.67 24.50 -22.55
N GLN A 6 2.31 23.45 -23.06
CA GLN A 6 1.82 22.70 -24.20
C GLN A 6 1.14 21.40 -23.77
N VAL A 7 0.18 20.95 -24.57
CA VAL A 7 -0.63 19.76 -24.31
C VAL A 7 -0.29 18.67 -25.30
N PHE A 8 -0.08 17.47 -24.79
CA PHE A 8 0.13 16.27 -25.60
C PHE A 8 -1.13 15.39 -25.53
N LEU A 9 -1.76 15.12 -26.66
CA LEU A 9 -2.96 14.27 -26.74
C LEU A 9 -2.60 12.96 -27.45
N ILE A 10 -2.59 11.87 -26.70
CA ILE A 10 -2.32 10.53 -27.22
C ILE A 10 -3.60 9.85 -27.65
N ASN A 11 -3.62 9.37 -28.90
CA ASN A 11 -4.69 8.55 -29.43
C ASN A 11 -4.13 7.44 -30.31
N ASN A 12 -4.34 6.18 -29.91
CA ASN A 12 -3.69 5.03 -30.54
C ASN A 12 -4.20 4.71 -31.96
N ARG A 13 -5.38 5.23 -32.34
CA ARG A 13 -6.02 4.94 -33.64
C ARG A 13 -5.81 6.08 -34.62
N ILE A 14 -5.12 5.83 -35.74
CA ILE A 14 -4.91 6.85 -36.78
C ILE A 14 -6.24 7.23 -37.45
N GLN A 15 -7.16 6.27 -37.58
CA GLN A 15 -8.43 6.44 -38.30
C GLN A 15 -9.28 7.61 -37.79
N ASN A 16 -9.26 7.90 -36.49
CA ASN A 16 -10.05 8.97 -35.87
C ASN A 16 -9.19 10.16 -35.40
N ILE A 17 -7.91 10.23 -35.76
CA ILE A 17 -7.01 11.28 -35.24
C ILE A 17 -7.40 12.68 -35.75
N TYR A 18 -7.81 12.77 -37.02
CA TYR A 18 -8.28 14.03 -37.63
C TYR A 18 -9.68 14.44 -37.13
N GLU A 19 -10.50 13.48 -36.70
CA GLU A 19 -11.78 13.78 -36.04
C GLU A 19 -11.53 14.43 -34.67
N ILE A 20 -10.54 13.93 -33.93
CA ILE A 20 -10.11 14.53 -32.66
C ILE A 20 -9.51 15.92 -32.92
N GLU A 21 -8.72 16.10 -33.97
CA GLU A 21 -8.22 17.43 -34.36
C GLU A 21 -9.37 18.42 -34.60
N ALA A 22 -10.37 18.02 -35.39
CA ALA A 22 -11.54 18.84 -35.66
C ALA A 22 -12.33 19.16 -34.37
N LEU A 23 -12.47 18.18 -33.48
CA LEU A 23 -13.09 18.36 -32.17
C LEU A 23 -12.32 19.40 -31.34
N VAL A 24 -11.00 19.26 -31.20
CA VAL A 24 -10.18 20.19 -30.42
C VAL A 24 -10.24 21.60 -31.01
N ARG A 25 -10.13 21.75 -32.33
CA ARG A 25 -10.25 23.06 -33.00
C ARG A 25 -11.62 23.71 -32.80
N ARG A 26 -12.68 22.90 -32.70
CA ARG A 26 -14.05 23.40 -32.47
C ARG A 26 -14.25 23.86 -31.02
N GLU A 27 -13.85 23.04 -30.06
CA GLU A 27 -14.05 23.33 -28.63
C GLU A 27 -13.03 24.36 -28.09
N VAL A 28 -11.85 24.44 -28.71
CA VAL A 28 -10.75 25.35 -28.32
C VAL A 28 -10.19 26.04 -29.57
N PRO A 29 -10.92 27.02 -30.15
CA PRO A 29 -10.54 27.66 -31.41
C PRO A 29 -9.25 28.48 -31.33
N ASP A 30 -8.87 28.93 -30.14
CA ASP A 30 -7.65 29.71 -29.90
C ASP A 30 -6.38 28.85 -29.83
N ALA A 31 -6.50 27.52 -29.83
CA ALA A 31 -5.35 26.62 -29.75
C ALA A 31 -4.77 26.32 -31.13
N ARG A 32 -3.45 26.43 -31.27
CA ARG A 32 -2.73 25.98 -32.46
C ARG A 32 -2.52 24.47 -32.35
N VAL A 33 -3.28 23.71 -33.13
CA VAL A 33 -3.29 22.24 -33.09
C VAL A 33 -2.47 21.66 -34.24
N ALA A 34 -1.66 20.65 -33.96
CA ALA A 34 -0.97 19.83 -34.94
C ALA A 34 -1.23 18.33 -34.70
N VAL A 35 -1.11 17.55 -35.77
CA VAL A 35 -1.25 16.08 -35.75
C VAL A 35 0.07 15.45 -36.19
N GLY A 36 0.57 14.48 -35.42
CA GLY A 36 1.77 13.71 -35.74
C GLY A 36 1.54 12.22 -35.60
N HIS A 37 1.65 11.45 -36.68
CA HIS A 37 1.47 10.00 -36.64
C HIS A 37 2.48 9.26 -37.53
N GLY A 38 2.76 7.99 -37.22
CA GLY A 38 3.81 7.20 -37.90
C GLY A 38 3.60 6.92 -39.39
N GLN A 39 2.39 7.12 -39.94
CA GLN A 39 2.14 7.05 -41.39
C GLN A 39 2.49 8.34 -42.15
N MET A 40 2.96 9.39 -41.47
CA MET A 40 3.41 10.62 -42.13
C MET A 40 4.82 10.42 -42.69
N GLU A 41 5.14 11.17 -43.74
CA GLU A 41 6.52 11.27 -44.23
C GLU A 41 7.46 11.73 -43.09
N PRO A 42 8.63 11.08 -42.91
CA PRO A 42 9.54 11.38 -41.81
C PRO A 42 9.90 12.87 -41.68
N GLU A 43 10.19 13.54 -42.80
CA GLU A 43 10.54 14.96 -42.84
C GLU A 43 9.41 15.87 -42.33
N LYS A 44 8.14 15.50 -42.63
CA LYS A 44 6.98 16.26 -42.17
C LYS A 44 6.75 16.06 -40.67
N LEU A 45 6.92 14.84 -40.20
CA LEU A 45 6.78 14.51 -38.79
C LEU A 45 7.84 15.26 -37.97
N GLU A 46 9.11 15.20 -38.39
CA GLU A 46 10.22 15.90 -37.75
C GLU A 46 9.97 17.41 -37.69
N LYS A 47 9.50 18.01 -38.78
CA LYS A 47 9.14 19.44 -38.81
C LYS A 47 8.06 19.79 -37.79
N ILE A 48 6.97 19.02 -37.73
CA ILE A 48 5.87 19.25 -36.77
C ILE A 48 6.37 19.16 -35.33
N LEU A 49 7.28 18.24 -35.05
CA LEU A 49 7.87 18.07 -33.72
C LEU A 49 8.79 19.23 -33.35
N LEU A 50 9.62 19.70 -34.28
CA LEU A 50 10.45 20.89 -34.09
C LEU A 50 9.59 22.15 -33.86
N ASP A 51 8.55 22.33 -34.68
CA ASP A 51 7.60 23.43 -34.56
C ASP A 51 6.87 23.37 -33.20
N PHE A 52 6.50 22.17 -32.73
CA PHE A 52 5.94 21.99 -31.40
C PHE A 52 6.96 22.38 -30.32
N VAL A 53 8.20 21.92 -30.35
CA VAL A 53 9.22 22.32 -29.36
C VAL A 53 9.44 23.84 -29.34
N ASN A 54 9.35 24.50 -30.49
CA ASN A 54 9.51 25.95 -30.67
C ASN A 54 8.27 26.79 -30.29
N TYR A 55 7.23 26.19 -29.70
CA TYR A 55 5.97 26.85 -29.34
C TYR A 55 5.17 27.39 -30.54
N GLU A 56 5.34 26.84 -31.75
CA GLU A 56 4.48 27.15 -32.89
C GLU A 56 3.10 26.48 -32.77
N TYR A 57 3.02 25.38 -32.03
CA TYR A 57 1.78 24.67 -31.71
C TYR A 57 1.57 24.56 -30.19
N ASP A 58 0.32 24.64 -29.75
CA ASP A 58 -0.07 24.52 -28.34
C ASP A 58 -0.50 23.09 -27.99
N VAL A 59 -1.08 22.37 -28.96
CA VAL A 59 -1.59 21.01 -28.80
C VAL A 59 -1.01 20.13 -29.90
N LEU A 60 -0.35 19.04 -29.51
CA LEU A 60 0.10 18.00 -30.43
C LEU A 60 -0.70 16.72 -30.19
N ILE A 61 -1.45 16.31 -31.21
CA ILE A 61 -2.22 15.07 -31.23
C ILE A 61 -1.35 14.00 -31.89
N ALA A 62 -1.02 12.94 -31.17
CA ALA A 62 -0.10 11.93 -31.65
C ALA A 62 -0.53 10.50 -31.35
N THR A 63 -0.04 9.56 -32.16
CA THR A 63 -0.10 8.14 -31.82
C THR A 63 1.03 7.75 -30.88
N SER A 64 0.86 6.61 -30.19
CA SER A 64 1.86 6.03 -29.28
C SER A 64 3.23 5.80 -29.96
N ILE A 65 3.26 5.61 -31.28
CA ILE A 65 4.47 5.33 -32.08
C ILE A 65 5.47 6.50 -32.13
N VAL A 66 5.09 7.70 -31.67
CA VAL A 66 6.04 8.81 -31.42
C VAL A 66 6.90 8.53 -30.15
N GLU A 67 6.89 7.29 -29.67
CA GLU A 67 7.60 6.79 -28.48
C GLU A 67 9.13 6.83 -28.57
N SER A 68 9.77 6.76 -29.72
CA SER A 68 11.18 6.34 -29.77
C SER A 68 12.27 7.42 -29.60
N GLY A 69 11.97 8.66 -29.17
CA GLY A 69 13.11 9.54 -28.81
C GLY A 69 12.88 11.02 -28.56
N ILE A 70 11.64 11.50 -28.46
CA ILE A 70 11.40 12.94 -28.36
C ILE A 70 10.97 13.29 -26.94
N ASP A 71 11.92 13.85 -26.21
CA ASP A 71 11.69 14.51 -24.94
C ASP A 71 11.15 15.92 -25.22
N VAL A 72 9.91 16.20 -24.80
CA VAL A 72 9.31 17.53 -24.92
C VAL A 72 9.19 18.12 -23.51
N PRO A 73 10.28 18.69 -22.96
CA PRO A 73 10.31 19.18 -21.58
C PRO A 73 9.30 20.32 -21.30
N ASN A 74 8.84 20.98 -22.37
CA ASN A 74 7.88 22.08 -22.33
C ASN A 74 6.41 21.60 -22.18
N ALA A 75 6.13 20.32 -22.47
CA ALA A 75 4.81 19.74 -22.30
C ALA A 75 4.56 19.46 -20.81
N ASN A 76 3.54 20.11 -20.25
CA ASN A 76 3.16 19.95 -18.85
C ASN A 76 1.80 19.28 -18.67
N THR A 77 1.11 18.96 -19.75
CA THR A 77 -0.18 18.26 -19.71
C THR A 77 -0.18 17.17 -20.75
N ILE A 78 -0.46 15.93 -20.33
CA ILE A 78 -0.73 14.81 -21.24
C ILE A 78 -2.17 14.34 -21.06
N ILE A 79 -2.84 14.04 -22.17
CA ILE A 79 -4.18 13.49 -22.22
C ILE A 79 -4.10 12.19 -23.01
N ILE A 80 -4.40 11.06 -22.38
CA ILE A 80 -4.36 9.74 -23.01
C ILE A 80 -5.79 9.32 -23.29
N ASN A 81 -6.16 9.31 -24.56
CA ASN A 81 -7.47 8.87 -25.00
C ASN A 81 -7.55 7.33 -25.02
N ASN A 82 -8.68 6.79 -24.55
CA ASN A 82 -8.87 5.35 -24.41
C ASN A 82 -7.75 4.65 -23.62
N ALA A 83 -7.39 5.22 -22.46
CA ALA A 83 -6.31 4.72 -21.60
C ALA A 83 -6.45 3.24 -21.23
N GLN A 84 -7.66 2.69 -21.18
CA GLN A 84 -7.94 1.27 -20.94
C GLN A 84 -7.32 0.32 -21.99
N GLN A 85 -6.98 0.83 -23.18
CA GLN A 85 -6.38 0.05 -24.27
C GLN A 85 -4.85 -0.04 -24.18
N PHE A 86 -4.22 0.72 -23.29
CA PHE A 86 -2.77 0.77 -23.14
C PHE A 86 -2.29 -0.21 -22.06
N GLY A 87 -1.10 -0.78 -22.23
CA GLY A 87 -0.43 -1.53 -21.18
C GLY A 87 -0.05 -0.63 -20.00
N LEU A 88 0.14 -1.22 -18.81
CA LEU A 88 0.50 -0.45 -17.62
C LEU A 88 1.85 0.25 -17.81
N SER A 89 2.80 -0.49 -18.36
CA SER A 89 4.14 -0.02 -18.70
C SER A 89 4.10 1.15 -19.70
N ASP A 90 3.26 1.08 -20.73
CA ASP A 90 3.11 2.13 -21.74
C ASP A 90 2.53 3.40 -21.10
N LEU A 91 1.48 3.26 -20.27
CA LEU A 91 0.89 4.38 -19.53
C LEU A 91 1.90 5.06 -18.61
N HIS A 92 2.76 4.29 -17.95
CA HIS A 92 3.81 4.82 -17.09
C HIS A 92 4.89 5.56 -17.88
N GLN A 93 5.33 5.01 -19.02
CA GLN A 93 6.28 5.67 -19.90
C GLN A 93 5.72 6.97 -20.47
N LEU A 94 4.47 6.96 -20.95
CA LEU A 94 3.79 8.15 -21.46
C LEU A 94 3.65 9.23 -20.38
N ARG A 95 3.30 8.83 -19.15
CA ARG A 95 3.24 9.74 -18.00
C ARG A 95 4.62 10.34 -17.67
N GLY A 96 5.69 9.57 -17.75
CA GLY A 96 7.07 10.02 -17.47
C GLY A 96 7.65 11.02 -18.47
N ARG A 97 6.95 11.30 -19.58
CA ARG A 97 7.33 12.31 -20.57
C ARG A 97 6.91 13.73 -20.22
N VAL A 98 5.98 13.89 -19.28
CA VAL A 98 5.55 15.21 -18.80
C VAL A 98 6.05 15.45 -17.38
N GLY A 99 6.31 16.71 -17.05
CA GLY A 99 6.74 17.08 -15.69
C GLY A 99 8.24 17.01 -15.41
N ARG A 100 9.08 17.10 -16.46
CA ARG A 100 10.54 17.24 -16.33
C ARG A 100 11.01 18.65 -15.94
N SER A 101 10.09 19.61 -15.83
CA SER A 101 10.37 20.98 -15.41
C SER A 101 9.92 21.21 -13.96
N ASN A 102 10.36 22.31 -13.34
CA ASN A 102 9.97 22.69 -11.97
C ASN A 102 8.51 23.17 -11.84
N ARG A 103 7.65 22.82 -12.81
CA ARG A 103 6.23 23.17 -12.87
C ARG A 103 5.40 21.90 -12.75
N LYS A 104 4.36 21.94 -11.89
CA LYS A 104 3.39 20.82 -11.76
C LYS A 104 2.81 20.46 -13.13
N ALA A 105 2.93 19.19 -13.49
CA ALA A 105 2.36 18.59 -14.68
C ALA A 105 1.12 17.74 -14.37
N PHE A 106 0.27 17.54 -15.37
CA PHE A 106 -1.00 16.81 -15.26
C PHE A 106 -1.05 15.68 -16.29
N CYS A 107 -1.55 14.53 -15.86
CA CYS A 107 -1.83 13.39 -16.72
C CYS A 107 -3.31 13.06 -16.61
N TYR A 108 -4.05 13.14 -17.71
CA TYR A 108 -5.46 12.80 -17.80
C TYR A 108 -5.63 11.49 -18.54
N LEU A 109 -6.20 10.49 -17.89
CA LEU A 109 -6.52 9.18 -18.46
C LEU A 109 -8.00 9.14 -18.82
N LEU A 110 -8.31 9.24 -20.12
CA LEU A 110 -9.69 9.19 -20.59
C LEU A 110 -10.06 7.73 -20.87
N SER A 111 -11.13 7.26 -20.23
CA SER A 111 -11.68 5.92 -20.45
C SER A 111 -13.21 5.96 -20.49
N PRO A 112 -13.86 4.97 -21.13
CA PRO A 112 -15.29 4.73 -20.98
C PRO A 112 -15.69 4.54 -19.51
N PRO A 113 -16.99 4.63 -19.17
CA PRO A 113 -17.46 4.45 -17.80
C PRO A 113 -16.89 3.18 -17.16
N LEU A 114 -16.46 3.28 -15.89
CA LEU A 114 -15.79 2.18 -15.16
C LEU A 114 -16.59 0.86 -15.16
N SER A 115 -17.92 0.95 -15.24
CA SER A 115 -18.84 -0.21 -15.33
C SER A 115 -18.72 -1.00 -16.63
N SER A 116 -18.20 -0.39 -17.69
CA SER A 116 -18.01 -1.01 -19.00
C SER A 116 -16.61 -1.57 -19.23
N LEU A 117 -15.69 -1.34 -18.28
CA LEU A 117 -14.30 -1.80 -18.38
C LEU A 117 -14.17 -3.25 -17.88
N THR A 118 -13.22 -3.99 -18.46
CA THR A 118 -12.81 -5.27 -17.90
C THR A 118 -12.16 -5.07 -16.53
N VAL A 119 -12.24 -6.09 -15.67
CA VAL A 119 -11.63 -6.06 -14.34
C VAL A 119 -10.12 -5.75 -14.45
N GLU A 120 -9.45 -6.34 -15.44
CA GLU A 120 -8.04 -6.12 -15.73
C GLU A 120 -7.73 -4.65 -16.09
N ALA A 121 -8.49 -4.07 -17.03
CA ALA A 121 -8.30 -2.68 -17.44
C ALA A 121 -8.58 -1.69 -16.30
N ARG A 122 -9.59 -1.98 -15.47
CA ARG A 122 -9.89 -1.18 -14.28
C ARG A 122 -8.75 -1.25 -13.26
N ARG A 123 -8.26 -2.44 -12.94
CA ARG A 123 -7.11 -2.61 -12.03
C ARG A 123 -5.88 -1.86 -12.53
N ARG A 124 -5.61 -1.92 -13.84
CA ARG A 124 -4.51 -1.19 -14.48
C ARG A 124 -4.62 0.33 -14.31
N LEU A 125 -5.80 0.90 -14.58
CA LEU A 125 -6.04 2.34 -14.44
C LEU A 125 -5.98 2.79 -12.96
N GLN A 126 -6.42 1.95 -12.02
CA GLN A 126 -6.29 2.24 -10.59
C GLN A 126 -4.84 2.15 -10.10
N ALA A 127 -4.06 1.19 -10.61
CA ALA A 127 -2.66 1.06 -10.27
C ALA A 127 -1.86 2.31 -10.68
N ILE A 128 -2.03 2.80 -11.91
CA ILE A 128 -1.30 4.00 -12.37
C ILE A 128 -1.70 5.28 -11.61
N GLU A 129 -2.92 5.35 -11.08
CA GLU A 129 -3.40 6.45 -10.22
C GLU A 129 -2.76 6.39 -8.83
N ASN A 130 -2.71 5.21 -8.22
CA ASN A 130 -2.15 5.00 -6.88
C ASN A 130 -0.62 5.14 -6.85
N PHE A 131 0.09 4.67 -7.88
CA PHE A 131 1.56 4.75 -7.97
C PHE A 131 2.05 6.09 -8.54
N SER A 132 1.54 7.18 -7.95
CA SER A 132 1.82 8.54 -8.39
C SER A 132 3.21 9.09 -8.00
N GLU A 133 3.99 8.37 -7.20
CA GLU A 133 5.29 8.86 -6.70
C GLU A 133 6.48 8.50 -7.60
N LEU A 134 7.50 9.36 -7.57
CA LEU A 134 8.77 9.20 -8.29
C LEU A 134 9.54 8.03 -7.65
N GLY A 135 9.84 6.97 -8.42
CA GLY A 135 10.46 5.72 -7.91
C GLY A 135 9.58 4.46 -8.05
N SER A 136 8.33 4.63 -8.49
CA SER A 136 7.32 3.56 -8.68
C SER A 136 7.59 2.54 -9.80
N GLY A 137 8.69 2.67 -10.56
CA GLY A 137 8.96 1.82 -11.73
C GLY A 137 9.05 0.33 -11.42
N ILE A 138 9.61 -0.04 -10.26
CA ILE A 138 9.71 -1.44 -9.80
C ILE A 138 8.33 -2.00 -9.46
N HIS A 139 7.52 -1.26 -8.69
CA HIS A 139 6.16 -1.66 -8.32
C HIS A 139 5.24 -1.79 -9.55
N ILE A 140 5.43 -0.94 -10.55
CA ILE A 140 4.65 -0.97 -11.79
C ILE A 140 5.04 -2.15 -12.67
N ALA A 141 6.33 -2.47 -12.78
CA ALA A 141 6.79 -3.65 -13.50
C ALA A 141 6.30 -4.95 -12.84
N MET A 142 6.26 -5.01 -11.50
CA MET A 142 5.71 -6.14 -10.74
C MET A 142 4.21 -6.31 -10.95
N GLN A 143 3.44 -5.21 -10.93
CA GLN A 143 2.00 -5.23 -11.21
C GLN A 143 1.69 -5.66 -12.67
N ASP A 144 2.51 -5.25 -13.64
CA ASP A 144 2.38 -5.67 -15.04
C ASP A 144 2.67 -7.17 -15.21
N LEU A 145 3.62 -7.72 -14.43
CA LEU A 145 3.96 -9.14 -14.40
C LEU A 145 2.81 -10.01 -13.84
N ASP A 146 2.15 -9.52 -12.78
CA ASP A 146 0.99 -10.14 -12.15
C ASP A 146 -0.24 -10.10 -13.07
N ILE A 147 -0.53 -8.93 -13.66
CA ILE A 147 -1.63 -8.74 -14.61
C ILE A 147 -1.47 -9.61 -15.87
N ARG A 148 -0.25 -9.78 -16.38
CA ARG A 148 0.05 -10.62 -17.55
C ARG A 148 0.08 -12.12 -17.23
N GLY A 149 -0.04 -12.52 -15.97
CA GLY A 149 -0.16 -13.93 -15.59
C GLY A 149 1.14 -14.71 -15.71
N ALA A 150 2.29 -14.14 -15.34
CA ALA A 150 3.56 -14.87 -15.23
C ALA A 150 3.59 -15.92 -14.07
N GLY A 151 2.43 -16.45 -13.69
CA GLY A 151 2.26 -17.61 -12.80
C GLY A 151 2.44 -18.96 -13.50
N ASN A 152 3.06 -19.00 -14.68
CA ASN A 152 3.16 -20.21 -15.50
C ASN A 152 4.45 -21.02 -15.28
N MET A 153 5.15 -20.84 -14.14
CA MET A 153 6.31 -21.68 -13.78
C MET A 153 6.00 -22.80 -12.78
N LEU A 154 4.82 -22.83 -12.15
CA LEU A 154 4.46 -23.86 -11.14
C LEU A 154 2.99 -24.28 -11.25
N GLY A 155 2.67 -25.08 -12.29
CA GLY A 155 1.50 -25.98 -12.29
C GLY A 155 0.11 -25.36 -12.53
N ALA A 156 -0.65 -25.96 -13.44
CA ALA A 156 -1.89 -25.45 -14.00
C ALA A 156 -3.16 -25.54 -13.10
N GLU A 157 -3.05 -25.73 -11.78
CA GLU A 157 -4.25 -26.04 -10.95
C GLU A 157 -4.54 -25.08 -9.77
N GLN A 158 -3.81 -23.97 -9.60
CA GLN A 158 -4.05 -23.05 -8.48
C GLN A 158 -4.14 -21.55 -8.85
N SER A 159 -4.37 -21.21 -10.12
CA SER A 159 -4.53 -19.81 -10.55
C SER A 159 -5.76 -19.10 -9.94
N GLY A 160 -6.77 -19.87 -9.49
CA GLY A 160 -7.95 -19.32 -8.82
C GLY A 160 -7.75 -18.93 -7.35
N PHE A 161 -6.75 -19.49 -6.67
CA PHE A 161 -6.57 -19.30 -5.22
C PHE A 161 -5.79 -18.02 -4.88
N ILE A 162 -4.97 -17.54 -5.83
CA ILE A 162 -4.14 -16.34 -5.69
C ILE A 162 -4.97 -15.05 -5.90
N ALA A 163 -6.04 -15.12 -6.69
CA ALA A 163 -6.86 -13.97 -7.09
C ALA A 163 -7.65 -13.32 -5.92
N ASP A 164 -7.97 -14.10 -4.88
CA ASP A 164 -8.79 -13.66 -3.74
C ASP A 164 -7.96 -13.16 -2.54
N LEU A 165 -6.68 -13.51 -2.45
CA LEU A 165 -5.85 -13.23 -1.26
C LEU A 165 -5.03 -11.93 -1.37
N GLY A 166 -4.71 -11.47 -2.58
CA GLY A 166 -3.81 -10.33 -2.79
C GLY A 166 -2.32 -10.68 -2.60
N TYR A 167 -1.45 -10.01 -3.36
CA TYR A 167 -0.01 -10.30 -3.40
C TYR A 167 0.70 -10.12 -2.06
N GLU A 168 0.29 -9.13 -1.26
CA GLU A 168 0.83 -8.90 0.09
C GLU A 168 0.60 -10.11 1.00
N THR A 169 -0.59 -10.71 0.95
CA THR A 169 -0.89 -11.91 1.73
C THR A 169 -0.17 -13.13 1.18
N TYR A 170 0.01 -13.23 -0.14
CA TYR A 170 0.81 -14.29 -0.75
C TYR A 170 2.29 -14.21 -0.36
N GLN A 171 2.90 -13.03 -0.40
CA GLN A 171 4.27 -12.82 0.03
C GLN A 171 4.44 -13.11 1.52
N LYS A 172 3.47 -12.70 2.35
CA LYS A 172 3.45 -13.01 3.78
C LYS A 172 3.39 -14.52 4.04
N ILE A 173 2.53 -15.26 3.34
CA ILE A 173 2.44 -16.73 3.43
C ILE A 173 3.72 -17.40 2.91
N LEU A 174 4.32 -16.88 1.85
CA LEU A 174 5.56 -17.41 1.30
C LEU A 174 6.74 -17.20 2.27
N GLU A 175 6.84 -16.03 2.89
CA GLU A 175 7.82 -15.72 3.94
C GLU A 175 7.56 -16.55 5.22
N GLU A 176 6.28 -16.80 5.54
CA GLU A 176 5.85 -17.70 6.62
C GLU A 176 6.39 -19.11 6.39
N ALA A 177 6.04 -19.71 5.24
CA ALA A 177 6.46 -21.05 4.84
C ALA A 177 7.99 -21.20 4.68
N VAL A 178 8.67 -20.21 4.10
CA VAL A 178 10.13 -20.24 3.93
C VAL A 178 10.85 -20.19 5.29
N SER A 179 10.33 -19.43 6.25
CA SER A 179 10.96 -19.37 7.57
C SER A 179 10.52 -20.49 8.52
N GLU A 180 9.40 -21.18 8.28
CA GLU A 180 9.10 -22.48 8.91
C GLU A 180 10.04 -23.58 8.40
N LEU A 181 10.28 -23.63 7.07
CA LEU A 181 11.24 -24.58 6.48
C LEU A 181 12.67 -24.35 6.98
N LYS A 182 13.06 -23.09 7.23
CA LYS A 182 14.36 -22.76 7.84
C LYS A 182 14.46 -23.19 9.30
N SER A 183 13.35 -23.21 10.05
CA SER A 183 13.35 -23.67 11.45
C SER A 183 13.30 -25.19 11.59
N ASP A 184 12.63 -25.90 10.67
CA ASP A 184 12.43 -27.35 10.75
C ASP A 184 13.54 -28.20 10.10
N GLU A 185 14.17 -27.77 9.01
CA GLU A 185 15.15 -28.59 8.26
C GLU A 185 16.62 -28.14 8.39
N PHE A 186 16.89 -26.95 8.96
CA PHE A 186 18.23 -26.34 8.97
C PHE A 186 18.67 -25.78 10.33
N SER A 187 18.13 -26.29 11.45
CA SER A 187 18.51 -25.86 12.81
C SER A 187 20.02 -25.90 13.07
N ASP A 188 20.70 -26.90 12.51
CA ASP A 188 22.11 -27.21 12.79
C ASP A 188 23.10 -26.36 11.96
N LEU A 189 22.62 -25.68 10.91
CA LEU A 189 23.47 -24.89 9.99
C LEU A 189 23.44 -23.38 10.28
N TYR A 190 22.59 -22.93 11.21
CA TYR A 190 22.39 -21.52 11.58
C TYR A 190 22.51 -21.28 13.11
N GLU A 191 23.35 -22.05 13.82
CA GLU A 191 23.58 -21.87 15.28
C GLU A 191 24.04 -20.45 15.68
N ASP A 192 24.58 -19.65 14.74
CA ASP A 192 25.05 -18.29 15.01
C ASP A 192 23.99 -17.19 14.73
N ASP A 193 22.97 -17.45 13.91
CA ASP A 193 21.84 -16.51 13.70
C ASP A 193 20.74 -16.66 14.78
N VAL A 194 20.61 -17.85 15.36
CA VAL A 194 19.69 -18.11 16.49
C VAL A 194 20.12 -17.35 17.76
N LYS A 195 21.42 -17.05 17.92
CA LYS A 195 21.94 -16.28 19.07
C LYS A 195 21.62 -14.79 19.04
N ASN A 196 21.31 -14.21 17.88
CA ASN A 196 20.91 -12.80 17.76
C ASN A 196 19.38 -12.61 17.71
N ASN A 197 18.62 -13.69 17.51
CA ASN A 197 17.16 -13.70 17.42
C ASN A 197 16.46 -14.14 18.72
N GLU A 198 17.05 -13.88 19.89
CA GLU A 198 16.42 -14.13 21.20
C GLU A 198 15.11 -13.32 21.44
N ARG A 199 14.64 -12.51 20.48
CA ARG A 199 13.65 -11.45 20.73
C ARG A 199 12.29 -11.60 20.05
N GLU A 200 12.13 -12.46 19.05
CA GLU A 200 10.85 -12.57 18.32
C GLU A 200 10.38 -14.02 18.18
N TYR A 201 9.72 -14.54 19.22
CA TYR A 201 9.07 -15.86 19.19
C TYR A 201 7.74 -15.87 18.44
N VAL A 202 7.18 -14.69 18.15
CA VAL A 202 5.93 -14.50 17.42
C VAL A 202 6.17 -13.46 16.34
N ARG A 203 5.73 -13.75 15.11
CA ARG A 203 5.87 -12.84 13.97
C ARG A 203 4.81 -11.75 13.94
N GLU A 204 3.60 -12.09 14.36
CA GLU A 204 2.46 -11.18 14.35
C GLU A 204 1.54 -11.41 15.54
N THR A 205 1.03 -10.31 16.09
CA THR A 205 0.04 -10.35 17.17
C THR A 205 -1.30 -9.82 16.66
N TYR A 206 -2.31 -10.67 16.64
CA TYR A 206 -3.67 -10.28 16.26
C TYR A 206 -4.42 -9.65 17.43
N ILE A 207 -5.06 -8.50 17.21
CA ILE A 207 -5.84 -7.80 18.23
C ILE A 207 -7.33 -7.87 17.89
N GLU A 208 -8.11 -8.45 18.79
CA GLU A 208 -9.58 -8.41 18.73
C GLU A 208 -10.12 -7.60 19.91
N SER A 209 -11.06 -6.69 19.64
CA SER A 209 -11.61 -5.81 20.67
C SER A 209 -13.13 -5.64 20.51
N ASP A 210 -13.85 -5.51 21.63
CA ASP A 210 -15.23 -4.99 21.65
C ASP A 210 -15.30 -3.48 21.96
N LEU A 211 -14.15 -2.82 22.08
CA LEU A 211 -14.04 -1.37 22.26
C LEU A 211 -14.28 -0.63 20.93
N GLU A 212 -14.83 0.57 21.02
CA GLU A 212 -14.95 1.49 19.89
C GLU A 212 -13.57 2.08 19.54
N LEU A 213 -12.91 1.46 18.56
CA LEU A 213 -11.58 1.83 18.09
C LEU A 213 -11.67 2.31 16.64
N MET A 214 -12.05 3.58 16.46
CA MET A 214 -12.21 4.16 15.12
C MET A 214 -11.99 5.66 15.10
N PHE A 215 -11.63 6.20 13.92
CA PHE A 215 -11.76 7.62 13.66
C PHE A 215 -13.22 7.94 13.30
N ALA A 216 -13.88 8.65 14.22
CA ALA A 216 -15.26 9.07 14.04
C ALA A 216 -15.46 9.88 12.74
N PRO A 217 -16.56 9.67 11.99
CA PRO A 217 -16.86 10.48 10.79
C PRO A 217 -16.95 11.99 11.10
N THR A 218 -17.25 12.35 12.35
CA THR A 218 -17.27 13.74 12.82
C THR A 218 -15.89 14.35 12.97
N TYR A 219 -14.85 13.52 13.15
CA TYR A 219 -13.46 13.95 13.26
C TYR A 219 -12.75 13.92 11.90
N ILE A 220 -12.92 12.83 11.14
CA ILE A 220 -12.39 12.68 9.79
C ILE A 220 -13.55 12.38 8.83
N PRO A 221 -14.12 13.40 8.17
CA PRO A 221 -15.29 13.24 7.30
C PRO A 221 -14.99 12.53 5.98
N ASN A 222 -13.74 12.60 5.49
CA ASN A 222 -13.34 12.01 4.22
C ASN A 222 -12.97 10.54 4.39
N ASP A 223 -13.72 9.65 3.71
CA ASP A 223 -13.52 8.21 3.77
C ASP A 223 -12.16 7.75 3.22
N SER A 224 -11.73 8.30 2.09
CA SER A 224 -10.45 7.93 1.46
C SER A 224 -9.27 8.30 2.36
N GLU A 225 -9.35 9.45 3.00
CA GLU A 225 -8.35 9.93 3.95
C GLU A 225 -8.30 9.07 5.20
N ARG A 226 -9.47 8.73 5.76
CA ARG A 226 -9.57 7.83 6.91
C ARG A 226 -8.99 6.44 6.60
N ILE A 227 -9.26 5.90 5.42
CA ILE A 227 -8.65 4.62 4.97
C ILE A 227 -7.13 4.75 4.86
N SER A 228 -6.62 5.85 4.32
CA SER A 228 -5.17 6.09 4.25
C SER A 228 -4.52 6.09 5.64
N LEU A 229 -5.15 6.76 6.61
CA LEU A 229 -4.66 6.83 8.00
C LEU A 229 -4.70 5.46 8.69
N TYR A 230 -5.71 4.63 8.42
CA TYR A 230 -5.75 3.26 8.93
C TYR A 230 -4.62 2.40 8.36
N ARG A 231 -4.32 2.51 7.06
CA ARG A 231 -3.18 1.80 6.45
C ARG A 231 -1.85 2.26 7.03
N GLU A 232 -1.70 3.56 7.25
CA GLU A 232 -0.51 4.12 7.88
C GLU A 232 -0.30 3.59 9.30
N LEU A 233 -1.37 3.49 10.11
CA LEU A 233 -1.33 2.88 11.44
C LEU A 233 -1.00 1.38 11.39
N ASP A 234 -1.49 0.66 10.38
CA ASP A 234 -1.25 -0.78 10.28
C ASP A 234 0.21 -1.12 9.91
N ASN A 235 0.85 -0.25 9.13
CA ASN A 235 2.25 -0.37 8.72
C ASN A 235 3.25 0.25 9.72
N MET A 236 2.77 0.81 10.83
CA MET A 236 3.64 1.43 11.83
C MET A 236 4.25 0.35 12.74
N GLU A 237 5.57 0.18 12.67
CA GLU A 237 6.28 -0.85 13.44
C GLU A 237 6.95 -0.32 14.72
N ASP A 238 7.07 1.00 14.88
CA ASP A 238 7.83 1.64 15.95
C ASP A 238 7.02 2.64 16.80
N GLU A 239 7.51 2.87 18.02
CA GLU A 239 6.94 3.88 18.92
C GLU A 239 7.26 5.32 18.50
N HIS A 240 8.28 5.50 17.64
CA HIS A 240 8.74 6.81 17.20
C HIS A 240 7.82 7.43 16.13
N GLY A 241 7.19 6.61 15.27
CA GLY A 241 6.22 7.06 14.29
C GLY A 241 4.88 7.52 14.90
N ILE A 242 4.52 6.98 16.06
CA ILE A 242 3.22 7.23 16.70
C ILE A 242 3.06 8.70 17.11
N GLU A 243 4.09 9.32 17.71
CA GLU A 243 3.96 10.69 18.20
C GLU A 243 3.89 11.69 17.02
N ALA A 244 4.74 11.48 16.00
CA ALA A 244 4.68 12.28 14.78
C ALA A 244 3.32 12.13 14.06
N PHE A 245 2.72 10.95 14.09
CA PHE A 245 1.38 10.72 13.56
C PHE A 245 0.31 11.47 14.36
N ARG A 246 0.40 11.47 15.70
CA ARG A 246 -0.51 12.23 16.58
C ARG A 246 -0.41 13.72 16.32
N GLU A 247 0.80 14.27 16.24
CA GLU A 247 1.01 15.69 15.93
C GLU A 247 0.39 16.08 14.58
N ARG A 248 0.57 15.24 13.54
CA ARG A 248 -0.05 15.47 12.22
C ARG A 248 -1.57 15.43 12.26
N LEU A 249 -2.15 14.53 13.05
CA LEU A 249 -3.60 14.48 13.23
C LEU A 249 -4.11 15.72 13.94
N GLU A 250 -3.42 16.16 15.00
CA GLU A 250 -3.82 17.33 15.78
C GLU A 250 -3.71 18.64 14.98
N ASP A 251 -2.66 18.79 14.17
CA ASP A 251 -2.46 19.94 13.29
C ASP A 251 -3.57 20.04 12.22
N ARG A 252 -4.02 18.90 11.68
CA ARG A 252 -4.97 18.86 10.56
C ARG A 252 -6.43 18.83 10.99
N PHE A 253 -6.76 18.14 12.08
CA PHE A 253 -8.14 17.85 12.49
C PHE A 253 -8.46 18.35 13.91
N GLY A 254 -7.47 18.88 14.64
CA GLY A 254 -7.63 19.33 16.02
C GLY A 254 -7.56 18.18 17.03
N LYS A 255 -8.13 18.37 18.21
CA LYS A 255 -7.97 17.41 19.32
C LYS A 255 -8.52 16.02 18.96
N ILE A 256 -7.67 15.00 19.07
CA ILE A 256 -8.04 13.61 18.80
C ILE A 256 -9.12 13.13 19.81
N PRO A 257 -10.25 12.57 19.34
CA PRO A 257 -11.26 11.96 20.21
C PRO A 257 -10.73 10.73 20.96
N GLN A 258 -11.39 10.36 22.06
CA GLN A 258 -10.95 9.23 22.89
C GLN A 258 -10.85 7.90 22.11
N GLU A 259 -11.83 7.61 21.25
CA GLU A 259 -11.84 6.40 20.40
C GLU A 259 -10.66 6.36 19.44
N GLY A 260 -10.29 7.52 18.86
CA GLY A 260 -9.12 7.65 18.00
C GLY A 260 -7.80 7.52 18.77
N ASP A 261 -7.73 8.06 19.99
CA ASP A 261 -6.55 7.91 20.85
C ASP A 261 -6.34 6.45 21.27
N GLU A 262 -7.41 5.74 21.62
CA GLU A 262 -7.36 4.31 21.94
C GLU A 262 -7.00 3.47 20.71
N LEU A 263 -7.47 3.84 19.50
CA LEU A 263 -7.06 3.19 18.25
C LEU A 263 -5.55 3.32 17.99
N ILE A 264 -4.99 4.52 18.15
CA ILE A 264 -3.55 4.74 17.93
C ILE A 264 -2.72 3.89 18.90
N ARG A 265 -3.20 3.68 20.13
CA ARG A 265 -2.55 2.84 21.16
C ARG A 265 -2.52 1.35 20.80
N VAL A 266 -3.32 0.89 19.83
CA VAL A 266 -3.33 -0.50 19.36
C VAL A 266 -1.99 -0.87 18.73
N VAL A 267 -1.32 0.07 18.08
CA VAL A 267 0.02 -0.13 17.49
C VAL A 267 1.02 -0.54 18.56
N GLY A 268 1.10 0.21 19.66
CA GLY A 268 1.95 -0.13 20.80
C GLY A 268 1.55 -1.47 21.45
N LEU A 269 0.25 -1.76 21.54
CA LEU A 269 -0.23 -3.02 22.10
C LEU A 269 0.22 -4.22 21.25
N ARG A 270 0.18 -4.07 19.93
CA ARG A 270 0.65 -5.09 18.96
C ARG A 270 2.14 -5.35 19.13
N HIS A 271 2.93 -4.27 19.23
CA HIS A 271 4.37 -4.35 19.41
C HIS A 271 4.76 -5.02 20.73
N LEU A 272 4.14 -4.61 21.84
CA LEU A 272 4.36 -5.23 23.15
C LEU A 272 3.91 -6.69 23.17
N GLY A 273 2.82 -7.01 22.48
CA GLY A 273 2.36 -8.38 22.27
C GLY A 273 3.40 -9.24 21.57
N LYS A 274 3.99 -8.74 20.49
CA LYS A 274 5.03 -9.40 19.71
C LYS A 274 6.27 -9.68 20.56
N GLN A 275 6.75 -8.66 21.28
CA GLN A 275 7.91 -8.78 22.18
C GLN A 275 7.70 -9.79 23.31
N LEU A 276 6.49 -9.90 23.83
CA LEU A 276 6.13 -10.85 24.89
C LEU A 276 5.79 -12.25 24.35
N GLY A 277 5.73 -12.44 23.03
CA GLY A 277 5.40 -13.71 22.39
C GLY A 277 3.92 -14.09 22.48
N PHE A 278 3.02 -13.10 22.40
CA PHE A 278 1.58 -13.35 22.31
C PHE A 278 1.12 -13.38 20.85
N GLU A 279 0.55 -14.50 20.41
CA GLU A 279 -0.04 -14.67 19.06
C GLU A 279 -1.32 -13.83 18.90
N LYS A 280 -2.08 -13.68 19.98
CA LYS A 280 -3.37 -13.00 19.95
C LYS A 280 -3.68 -12.30 21.27
N ILE A 281 -4.25 -11.10 21.17
CA ILE A 281 -4.76 -10.31 22.30
C ILE A 281 -6.25 -10.04 22.07
N VAL A 282 -7.07 -10.40 23.05
CA VAL A 282 -8.52 -10.18 23.02
C VAL A 282 -8.93 -9.26 24.16
N LEU A 283 -9.44 -8.07 23.83
CA LEU A 283 -10.02 -7.12 24.78
C LEU A 283 -11.54 -7.24 24.73
N LYS A 284 -12.15 -7.90 25.73
CA LYS A 284 -13.61 -8.06 25.81
C LYS A 284 -14.12 -7.93 27.23
N LYS A 285 -15.26 -7.26 27.40
CA LYS A 285 -15.96 -7.13 28.70
C LYS A 285 -15.05 -6.64 29.83
N GLY A 286 -14.13 -5.74 29.54
CA GLY A 286 -13.18 -5.19 30.53
C GLY A 286 -12.11 -6.19 31.01
N ALA A 287 -11.84 -7.23 30.23
CA ALA A 287 -10.75 -8.18 30.45
C ALA A 287 -9.90 -8.34 29.19
N MET A 288 -8.63 -8.65 29.40
CA MET A 288 -7.65 -8.92 28.36
C MET A 288 -7.26 -10.40 28.38
N SER A 289 -7.51 -11.13 27.30
CA SER A 289 -7.02 -12.50 27.11
C SER A 289 -5.81 -12.48 26.19
N LEU A 290 -4.68 -13.00 26.64
CA LEU A 290 -3.41 -13.08 25.92
C LEU A 290 -3.17 -14.55 25.56
N PHE A 291 -3.10 -14.87 24.28
CA PHE A 291 -2.84 -16.23 23.80
C PHE A 291 -1.34 -16.40 23.56
N LEU A 292 -0.77 -17.42 24.19
CA LEU A 292 0.66 -17.73 24.07
C LEU A 292 0.90 -18.62 22.85
N VAL A 293 2.19 -18.83 22.52
CA VAL A 293 2.64 -19.71 21.43
C VAL A 293 1.96 -21.07 21.51
N SER A 294 1.32 -21.48 20.41
CA SER A 294 0.52 -22.71 20.34
C SER A 294 1.38 -23.97 20.41
N ASP A 295 2.63 -23.92 19.92
CA ASP A 295 3.59 -25.03 19.98
C ASP A 295 4.12 -25.24 21.43
N PRO A 296 3.78 -26.36 22.10
CA PRO A 296 4.19 -26.64 23.47
C PRO A 296 5.71 -26.84 23.65
N ASP A 297 6.40 -27.28 22.59
CA ASP A 297 7.84 -27.58 22.62
C ASP A 297 8.69 -26.36 22.19
N SER A 298 8.03 -25.24 21.91
CA SER A 298 8.69 -24.00 21.50
C SER A 298 9.74 -23.53 22.53
N PRO A 299 10.94 -23.08 22.08
CA PRO A 299 11.94 -22.45 22.93
C PRO A 299 11.41 -21.24 23.72
N TYR A 300 10.28 -20.67 23.30
CA TYR A 300 9.56 -19.61 24.01
C TYR A 300 9.31 -19.94 25.48
N TYR A 301 8.90 -21.18 25.81
CA TYR A 301 8.58 -21.57 27.19
C TYR A 301 9.81 -21.69 28.10
N GLN A 302 11.01 -21.71 27.53
CA GLN A 302 12.29 -21.69 28.26
C GLN A 302 12.94 -20.30 28.27
N SER A 303 12.33 -19.32 27.59
CA SER A 303 12.87 -17.98 27.42
C SER A 303 12.79 -17.12 28.70
N ALA A 304 13.67 -16.13 28.79
CA ALA A 304 13.58 -15.11 29.82
C ALA A 304 12.24 -14.35 29.75
N THR A 305 11.71 -14.12 28.54
CA THR A 305 10.43 -13.46 28.28
C THR A 305 9.27 -14.19 28.95
N PHE A 306 9.17 -15.51 28.77
CA PHE A 306 8.14 -16.30 29.45
C PHE A 306 8.33 -16.30 30.96
N GLY A 307 9.58 -16.33 31.45
CA GLY A 307 9.90 -16.17 32.86
C GLY A 307 9.34 -14.87 33.48
N LYS A 308 9.40 -13.75 32.74
CA LYS A 308 8.80 -12.47 33.18
C LYS A 308 7.28 -12.53 33.27
N ILE A 309 6.63 -13.19 32.31
CA ILE A 309 5.17 -13.39 32.32
C ILE A 309 4.75 -14.20 33.55
N ILE A 310 5.47 -15.29 33.85
CA ILE A 310 5.20 -16.09 35.05
C ILE A 310 5.40 -15.28 36.34
N ARG A 311 6.46 -14.48 36.43
CA ARG A 311 6.70 -13.58 37.58
C ARG A 311 5.55 -12.58 37.75
N PHE A 312 5.12 -11.95 36.66
CA PHE A 312 3.99 -11.03 36.68
C PHE A 312 2.68 -11.70 37.16
N ILE A 313 2.41 -12.95 36.75
CA ILE A 313 1.26 -13.73 37.24
C ILE A 313 1.37 -13.97 38.74
N GLN A 314 2.56 -14.31 39.24
CA GLN A 314 2.82 -14.55 40.67
C GLN A 314 2.69 -13.28 41.53
N GLU A 315 3.06 -12.11 41.00
CA GLU A 315 2.88 -10.81 41.65
C GLU A 315 1.41 -10.33 41.66
N HIS A 316 0.61 -10.81 40.70
CA HIS A 316 -0.76 -10.37 40.49
C HIS A 316 -1.82 -11.50 40.46
N PRO A 317 -1.86 -12.41 41.46
CA PRO A 317 -2.68 -13.62 41.42
C PRO A 317 -4.19 -13.37 41.49
N ARG A 318 -4.62 -12.16 41.90
CA ARG A 318 -6.05 -11.81 42.01
C ARG A 318 -6.67 -11.39 40.68
N ILE A 319 -5.86 -10.90 39.74
CA ILE A 319 -6.31 -10.35 38.46
C ILE A 319 -5.92 -11.22 37.28
N CYS A 320 -4.86 -12.04 37.43
CA CYS A 320 -4.35 -12.96 36.43
C CYS A 320 -4.93 -14.37 36.61
N ASP A 321 -5.28 -15.02 35.50
CA ASP A 321 -5.79 -16.39 35.45
C ASP A 321 -5.21 -17.10 34.22
N LEU A 322 -4.33 -18.07 34.44
CA LEU A 322 -3.71 -18.86 33.37
C LEU A 322 -4.62 -20.06 33.04
N ARG A 323 -4.99 -20.19 31.77
CA ARG A 323 -5.91 -21.21 31.28
C ARG A 323 -5.30 -22.00 30.14
N GLU A 324 -5.63 -23.27 30.08
CA GLU A 324 -5.26 -24.16 28.98
C GLU A 324 -6.53 -24.84 28.46
N LYS A 325 -6.79 -24.73 27.16
CA LYS A 325 -7.94 -25.37 26.51
C LYS A 325 -7.57 -25.77 25.09
N ASN A 326 -7.79 -27.04 24.75
CA ASN A 326 -7.45 -27.62 23.44
C ASN A 326 -5.99 -27.32 23.04
N GLU A 327 -5.03 -27.59 23.94
CA GLU A 327 -3.58 -27.36 23.74
C GLU A 327 -3.19 -25.87 23.55
N LYS A 328 -4.14 -24.93 23.63
CA LYS A 328 -3.88 -23.49 23.61
C LYS A 328 -3.84 -22.92 25.02
N ARG A 329 -2.71 -22.30 25.36
CA ARG A 329 -2.51 -21.59 26.62
C ARG A 329 -2.90 -20.12 26.47
N SER A 330 -3.59 -19.59 27.48
CA SER A 330 -4.01 -18.19 27.52
C SER A 330 -3.92 -17.62 28.92
N LEU A 331 -3.46 -16.38 29.02
CA LEU A 331 -3.46 -15.59 30.26
C LEU A 331 -4.60 -14.59 30.20
N VAL A 332 -5.52 -14.66 31.16
CA VAL A 332 -6.63 -13.71 31.29
C VAL A 332 -6.31 -12.71 32.41
N ILE A 333 -6.41 -11.42 32.10
CA ILE A 333 -6.20 -10.30 33.03
C ILE A 333 -7.50 -9.50 33.14
N LYS A 334 -8.03 -9.42 34.36
CA LYS A 334 -9.26 -8.66 34.67
C LYS A 334 -8.95 -7.18 34.91
N GLY A 335 -9.91 -6.30 34.64
CA GLY A 335 -9.80 -4.87 34.94
C GLY A 335 -9.03 -4.10 33.86
N VAL A 336 -9.25 -4.47 32.60
CA VAL A 336 -8.66 -3.85 31.41
C VAL A 336 -9.78 -3.26 30.54
N PRO A 337 -10.33 -2.09 30.89
CA PRO A 337 -11.42 -1.45 30.14
C PRO A 337 -10.96 -0.67 28.90
N THR A 338 -9.66 -0.43 28.74
CA THR A 338 -9.10 0.39 27.66
C THR A 338 -7.80 -0.21 27.11
N VAL A 339 -7.45 0.14 25.86
CA VAL A 339 -6.17 -0.22 25.22
C VAL A 339 -5.01 0.44 25.97
N LYS A 340 -5.19 1.67 26.47
CA LYS A 340 -4.22 2.31 27.37
C LYS A 340 -3.87 1.42 28.57
N ARG A 341 -4.89 0.87 29.24
CA ARG A 341 -4.69 0.00 30.42
C ARG A 341 -4.04 -1.32 30.03
N ALA A 342 -4.37 -1.86 28.85
CA ALA A 342 -3.74 -3.06 28.30
C ALA A 342 -2.23 -2.84 28.11
N ASN A 343 -1.84 -1.73 27.48
CA ASN A 343 -0.44 -1.34 27.30
C ASN A 343 0.32 -1.21 28.62
N GLU A 344 -0.29 -0.58 29.65
CA GLU A 344 0.33 -0.48 30.98
C GLU A 344 0.63 -1.85 31.59
N PHE A 345 -0.25 -2.85 31.40
CA PHE A 345 -0.03 -4.20 31.91
C PHE A 345 1.07 -4.93 31.15
N LEU A 346 1.10 -4.84 29.81
CA LEU A 346 2.15 -5.48 29.02
C LEU A 346 3.53 -4.83 29.27
N ARG A 347 3.61 -3.51 29.41
CA ARG A 347 4.86 -2.84 29.77
C ARG A 347 5.38 -3.30 31.13
N LYS A 348 4.50 -3.42 32.13
CA LYS A 348 4.88 -3.98 33.43
C LYS A 348 5.40 -5.41 33.31
N MET A 349 4.80 -6.26 32.48
CA MET A 349 5.32 -7.61 32.24
C MET A 349 6.72 -7.61 31.62
N LEU A 350 7.07 -6.62 30.79
CA LEU A 350 8.43 -6.52 30.24
C LEU A 350 9.45 -6.03 31.26
N GLU A 351 9.02 -5.24 32.24
CA GLU A 351 9.85 -4.66 33.30
C GLU A 351 10.04 -5.59 34.52
N SER A 352 9.10 -6.52 34.75
CA SER A 352 9.18 -7.59 35.75
C SER A 352 10.36 -8.52 35.49
#